data_AF-A0A7K4G308-F1
#
_entry.id   AF-A0A7K4G308-F1
#
_cell.length_a   1.000
_cell.length_b   1.000
_cell.length_c   1.000
_cell.angle_alpha   90.00
_cell.angle_beta   90.00
_cell.angle_gamma   90.00
#
_symmetry.space_group_name_H-M   'P 1'
#
loop_
_entity.id
_entity.type
_entity.pdbx_description
1 polymer ?
#
loop_
_entity_poly.entity_id
_entity_poly.type
_entity_poly.pdbx_seq_one_letter_code
_entity_poly.pdbx_strand_id
1 'polypeptide(L)'
;MSDEFLKVAIAEINNEISEIQTILSSCQSSLDVSANAAKIQKSTHKIKGLAPMMGKEDLGNLSALLDSMLKKIMNGIIVNDILESLIIAADEMKKSMTCHDYNLDKIKQRISNLSSALS
;
A
#
# COMPACT_ATOMS: atom_id res chain seq x y z
N MET A 1 -4.22 -17.20 17.45
CA MET A 1 -3.54 -17.37 16.15
C MET A 1 -2.40 -18.34 16.32
N SER A 2 -2.15 -19.24 15.37
CA SER A 2 -1.01 -20.16 15.44
C SER A 2 0.27 -19.49 14.91
N ASP A 3 1.43 -19.93 15.42
CA ASP A 3 2.73 -19.43 14.96
C ASP A 3 2.98 -19.72 13.48
N GLU A 4 2.44 -20.83 12.98
CA GLU A 4 2.53 -21.20 11.57
C GLU A 4 1.73 -20.24 10.67
N PHE A 5 0.51 -19.89 11.09
CA PHE A 5 -0.26 -18.86 10.38
C PHE A 5 0.52 -17.55 10.34
N LEU A 6 1.09 -17.13 11.47
CA LEU A 6 1.80 -15.85 11.55
C LEU A 6 3.02 -15.83 10.63
N LYS A 7 3.80 -16.92 10.55
CA LYS A 7 4.94 -17.04 9.61
C LYS A 7 4.50 -16.92 8.16
N VAL A 8 3.43 -17.63 7.77
CA VAL A 8 2.90 -17.57 6.41
C VAL A 8 2.38 -16.17 6.09
N ALA A 9 1.63 -15.55 7.00
CA ALA A 9 1.10 -14.20 6.81
C ALA A 9 2.21 -13.14 6.71
N ILE A 10 3.27 -13.23 7.53
CA ILE A 10 4.45 -12.36 7.44
C ILE A 10 5.13 -12.51 6.07
N ALA A 11 5.30 -13.74 5.59
CA ALA A 11 5.91 -14.00 4.29
C ALA A 11 5.06 -13.43 3.14
N GLU A 12 3.74 -13.68 3.16
CA GLU A 12 2.80 -13.19 2.15
C GLU A 12 2.80 -11.65 2.11
N ILE A 13 2.68 -10.96 3.24
CA ILE A 13 2.71 -9.49 3.26
C ILE A 13 4.03 -8.95 2.72
N ASN A 14 5.17 -9.56 3.06
CA ASN A 14 6.46 -9.13 2.53
C ASN A 14 6.57 -9.33 1.02
N ASN A 15 6.01 -10.42 0.48
CA ASN A 15 5.97 -10.67 -0.95
C ASN A 15 5.10 -9.62 -1.66
N GLU A 16 3.92 -9.33 -1.12
CA GLU A 16 3.01 -8.32 -1.68
C GLU A 16 3.61 -6.91 -1.67
N ILE A 17 4.30 -6.51 -0.59
CA ILE A 17 5.04 -5.23 -0.53
C ILE A 17 6.14 -5.21 -1.59
N SER A 18 6.86 -6.31 -1.77
CA SER A 18 7.94 -6.40 -2.76
C SER A 18 7.41 -6.35 -4.20
N GLU A 19 6.25 -6.94 -4.48
CA GLU A 19 5.56 -6.82 -5.76
C GLU A 19 5.17 -5.36 -6.04
N ILE A 20 4.60 -4.65 -5.05
CA ILE A 20 4.30 -3.22 -5.15
C ILE A 20 5.56 -2.41 -5.47
N GLN A 21 6.64 -2.59 -4.71
CA GLN A 21 7.91 -1.88 -4.94
C GLN A 21 8.48 -2.17 -6.33
N THR A 22 8.41 -3.42 -6.79
CA THR A 22 8.86 -3.84 -8.14
C THR A 22 8.08 -3.10 -9.21
N ILE A 23 6.75 -3.08 -9.13
CA ILE A 23 5.89 -2.36 -10.07
C ILE A 23 6.24 -0.86 -10.08
N LEU A 24 6.31 -0.24 -8.90
CA LEU A 24 6.58 1.19 -8.77
C LEU A 24 7.97 1.58 -9.30
N SER A 25 8.98 0.73 -9.14
CA SER A 25 10.33 0.97 -9.67
C SER A 25 10.37 1.04 -11.21
N SER A 26 9.40 0.42 -11.88
CA SER A 26 9.26 0.46 -13.34
C SER A 26 8.43 1.66 -13.84
N CYS A 27 7.69 2.33 -12.95
CA CYS A 27 6.86 3.47 -13.29
C CYS A 27 7.71 4.75 -13.39
N GLN A 28 7.50 5.54 -14.44
CA GLN A 28 8.16 6.84 -14.62
C GLN A 28 7.20 8.01 -14.38
N SER A 29 5.89 7.74 -14.32
CA SER A 29 4.84 8.74 -14.22
C SER A 29 3.60 8.23 -13.47
N SER A 30 2.71 9.16 -13.10
CA SER A 30 1.38 8.81 -12.58
C SER A 30 0.52 8.03 -13.59
N LEU A 31 0.79 8.16 -14.90
CA LEU A 31 0.11 7.36 -15.94
C LEU A 31 0.52 5.90 -15.87
N ASP A 32 1.80 5.60 -15.65
CA ASP A 32 2.29 4.22 -15.49
C ASP A 32 1.70 3.58 -14.24
N VAL A 33 1.57 4.35 -13.16
CA VAL A 33 0.85 3.91 -11.96
C VAL A 33 -0.59 3.58 -12.29
N SER A 34 -1.29 4.45 -13.01
CA SER A 34 -2.68 4.22 -13.41
C SER A 34 -2.82 2.94 -14.25
N ALA A 35 -1.89 2.71 -15.19
CA ALA A 35 -1.85 1.50 -16.00
C ALA A 35 -1.62 0.22 -15.17
N ASN A 36 -0.94 0.33 -14.02
CA ASN A 36 -0.67 -0.78 -13.12
C ASN A 36 -1.58 -0.79 -11.87
N ALA A 37 -2.55 0.12 -11.76
CA ALA A 37 -3.31 0.35 -10.53
C ALA A 37 -4.04 -0.92 -10.05
N ALA A 38 -4.57 -1.73 -10.96
CA ALA A 38 -5.24 -2.99 -10.61
C ALA A 38 -4.30 -4.00 -9.93
N LYS A 39 -3.03 -4.08 -10.36
CA LYS A 39 -2.04 -4.97 -9.75
C LYS A 39 -1.66 -4.50 -8.35
N ILE A 40 -1.36 -3.21 -8.22
CA ILE A 40 -1.03 -2.59 -6.92
C ILE A 40 -2.23 -2.70 -5.96
N GLN A 41 -3.46 -2.53 -6.47
CA GLN A 41 -4.68 -2.64 -5.69
C GLN A 41 -4.88 -4.07 -5.17
N LYS A 42 -4.60 -5.08 -5.99
CA LYS A 42 -4.69 -6.49 -5.56
C LYS A 42 -3.74 -6.78 -4.40
N SER A 43 -2.50 -6.32 -4.46
CA SER A 43 -1.53 -6.49 -3.37
C SER A 43 -1.93 -5.75 -2.10
N THR A 44 -2.32 -4.48 -2.22
CA THR A 44 -2.81 -3.70 -1.06
C THR A 44 -4.08 -4.31 -0.46
N HIS A 45 -4.96 -4.91 -1.26
CA HIS A 45 -6.16 -5.61 -0.79
C HIS A 45 -5.83 -6.83 0.07
N LYS A 46 -4.83 -7.62 -0.33
CA LYS A 46 -4.36 -8.77 0.46
C LYS A 46 -3.75 -8.30 1.79
N ILE A 47 -2.88 -7.29 1.74
CA ILE A 47 -2.23 -6.74 2.96
C ILE A 47 -3.28 -6.18 3.91
N LYS A 48 -4.30 -5.48 3.40
CA LYS A 48 -5.44 -4.98 4.18
C LYS A 48 -6.13 -6.10 4.99
N GLY A 49 -6.30 -7.28 4.39
CA GLY A 49 -6.91 -8.42 5.07
C GLY A 49 -5.99 -9.10 6.08
N LEU A 50 -4.71 -9.27 5.74
CA LEU A 50 -3.75 -10.03 6.55
C LEU A 50 -3.14 -9.23 7.70
N ALA A 51 -2.88 -7.94 7.52
CA ALA A 51 -2.16 -7.14 8.51
C ALA A 51 -2.87 -7.06 9.88
N PRO A 52 -4.20 -6.82 9.97
CA PRO A 52 -4.92 -6.84 11.25
C PRO A 52 -4.87 -8.22 11.93
N MET A 53 -4.90 -9.30 11.15
CA MET A 53 -4.79 -10.68 11.67
C MET A 53 -3.44 -10.96 12.36
N MET A 54 -2.44 -10.11 12.10
CA MET A 54 -1.10 -10.15 12.71
C MET A 54 -0.92 -9.08 13.80
N GLY A 55 -1.98 -8.37 14.19
CA GLY A 55 -1.90 -7.26 15.13
C GLY A 55 -1.29 -5.97 14.55
N LYS A 56 -1.14 -5.86 13.22
CA LYS A 56 -0.62 -4.67 12.53
C LYS A 56 -1.76 -3.82 11.97
N GLU A 57 -2.61 -3.31 12.85
CA GLU A 57 -3.78 -2.48 12.49
C GLU A 57 -3.40 -1.26 11.65
N ASP A 58 -2.32 -0.56 11.99
CA ASP A 58 -1.89 0.63 11.25
C ASP A 58 -1.50 0.33 9.79
N LEU A 59 -0.86 -0.82 9.56
CA LEU A 59 -0.54 -1.28 8.21
C LEU A 59 -1.82 -1.68 7.45
N GLY A 60 -2.77 -2.32 8.13
CA GLY A 60 -4.09 -2.62 7.58
C GLY A 60 -4.84 -1.35 7.15
N ASN A 61 -4.83 -0.32 8.01
CA ASN A 61 -5.46 0.97 7.75
C ASN A 61 -4.83 1.71 6.57
N LEU A 62 -3.49 1.78 6.50
CA LEU A 62 -2.80 2.35 5.34
C LEU A 62 -3.17 1.59 4.06
N SER A 63 -3.19 0.25 4.12
CA SER A 63 -3.55 -0.59 2.98
C SER A 63 -5.00 -0.38 2.53
N ALA A 64 -5.92 -0.10 3.45
CA ALA A 64 -7.31 0.24 3.14
C ALA A 64 -7.45 1.59 2.42
N LEU A 65 -6.67 2.60 2.85
CA LEU A 65 -6.61 3.91 2.18
C LEU A 65 -6.08 3.77 0.75
N LEU A 66 -4.99 3.01 0.57
CA LEU A 66 -4.40 2.73 -0.73
C LEU A 66 -5.36 1.94 -1.65
N ASP A 67 -6.00 0.88 -1.14
CA ASP A 67 -7.02 0.08 -1.86
C ASP A 67 -8.13 0.99 -2.42
N SER A 68 -8.59 1.94 -1.60
CA SER A 68 -9.64 2.89 -1.99
C SER A 68 -9.16 3.92 -3.02
N MET A 69 -7.96 4.47 -2.82
CA MET A 69 -7.34 5.43 -3.76
C MET A 69 -7.08 4.79 -5.13
N LEU A 70 -6.54 3.58 -5.16
CA LEU A 70 -6.22 2.86 -6.40
C LEU A 70 -7.48 2.51 -7.20
N LYS A 71 -8.60 2.19 -6.53
CA LYS A 71 -9.90 2.02 -7.20
C LYS A 71 -10.38 3.31 -7.89
N LYS A 72 -10.16 4.48 -7.27
CA LYS A 72 -10.47 5.77 -7.92
C LYS A 72 -9.58 6.03 -9.13
N ILE A 73 -8.29 5.72 -9.02
CA ILE A 73 -7.32 5.84 -10.13
C ILE A 73 -7.74 4.95 -11.30
N MET A 74 -8.16 3.71 -11.04
CA MET A 74 -8.68 2.80 -12.07
C MET A 74 -9.91 3.34 -12.80
N ASN A 75 -10.69 4.22 -12.16
CA ASN A 75 -11.84 4.89 -12.77
C ASN A 75 -11.44 6.12 -13.61
N GLY A 76 -10.15 6.35 -13.84
CA GLY A 76 -9.63 7.39 -14.73
C GLY A 76 -9.27 8.71 -14.06
N ILE A 77 -9.30 8.77 -12.72
CA ILE A 77 -8.95 9.98 -11.98
C ILE A 77 -7.46 9.94 -11.64
N ILE A 78 -6.66 10.80 -12.27
CA ILE A 78 -5.21 10.86 -12.08
C ILE A 78 -4.85 12.24 -11.54
N VAL A 79 -4.18 12.28 -10.38
CA VAL A 79 -3.56 13.47 -9.82
C VAL A 79 -2.04 13.42 -9.98
N ASN A 80 -1.44 14.61 -9.95
CA ASN A 80 0.01 14.74 -9.83
C ASN A 80 0.45 14.14 -8.48
N ASP A 81 1.70 13.68 -8.40
CA ASP A 81 2.35 13.14 -7.19
C ASP A 81 1.87 11.76 -6.68
N ILE A 82 1.01 11.06 -7.43
CA ILE A 82 0.61 9.67 -7.08
C ILE A 82 1.84 8.77 -6.99
N LEU A 83 2.71 8.79 -7.99
CA LEU A 83 3.88 7.91 -8.04
C LEU A 83 4.79 8.10 -6.82
N GLU A 84 5.19 9.34 -6.53
CA GLU A 84 6.02 9.64 -5.36
C GLU A 84 5.35 9.18 -4.06
N SER A 85 4.05 9.44 -3.93
CA SER A 85 3.31 9.10 -2.71
C SER A 85 3.16 7.59 -2.51
N LEU A 86 3.01 6.82 -3.60
CA LEU A 86 2.99 5.36 -3.55
C LEU A 86 4.37 4.76 -3.25
N ILE A 87 5.45 5.36 -3.78
CA ILE A 87 6.82 4.92 -3.46
C ILE A 87 7.07 5.09 -1.95
N ILE A 88 6.77 6.27 -1.41
CA ILE A 88 6.92 6.54 0.02
C ILE A 88 6.04 5.58 0.84
N ALA A 89 4.80 5.33 0.42
CA ALA A 89 3.92 4.40 1.09
C ALA A 89 4.47 2.96 1.10
N ALA A 90 4.98 2.47 -0.03
CA ALA A 90 5.57 1.13 -0.12
C ALA A 90 6.79 0.98 0.80
N ASP A 91 7.64 2.00 0.89
CA ASP A 91 8.80 2.01 1.78
C ASP A 91 8.40 2.05 3.25
N GLU A 92 7.41 2.85 3.63
CA GLU A 92 6.88 2.88 5.00
C GLU A 92 6.18 1.57 5.37
N MET A 93 5.46 0.94 4.44
CA MET A 93 4.91 -0.41 4.62
C MET A 93 6.04 -1.41 4.88
N LYS A 94 7.13 -1.36 4.11
CA LYS A 94 8.29 -2.24 4.32
C LYS A 94 8.93 -2.01 5.69
N LYS A 95 9.16 -0.76 6.09
CA LYS A 95 9.69 -0.41 7.41
C LYS A 95 8.80 -0.93 8.53
N SER A 96 7.48 -0.84 8.39
CA SER A 96 6.54 -1.37 9.39
C SER A 96 6.65 -2.88 9.62
N MET A 97 7.20 -3.62 8.65
CA MET A 97 7.42 -5.06 8.75
C MET A 97 8.78 -5.43 9.36
N THR A 98 9.76 -4.52 9.35
CA THR A 98 11.14 -4.79 9.78
C THR A 98 11.56 -4.06 11.05
N CYS A 99 10.97 -2.91 11.34
CA CYS A 99 11.32 -2.04 12.46
C CYS A 99 10.23 -2.07 13.55
N HIS A 100 10.63 -1.91 14.81
CA HIS A 100 9.69 -1.81 15.93
C HIS A 100 9.12 -0.40 16.10
N ASP A 101 9.90 0.66 15.82
CA ASP A 101 9.50 2.06 16.05
C ASP A 101 9.02 2.76 14.76
N TYR A 102 8.10 2.13 14.04
CA TYR A 102 7.52 2.72 12.82
C TYR A 102 6.31 3.62 13.14
N ASN A 103 6.06 4.62 12.29
CA ASN A 103 4.87 5.46 12.38
C ASN A 103 4.29 5.69 10.97
N LEU A 104 3.05 5.25 10.76
CA LEU A 104 2.35 5.38 9.48
C LEU A 104 1.40 6.58 9.40
N ASP A 105 1.27 7.40 10.44
CA ASP A 105 0.28 8.48 10.50
C ASP A 105 0.50 9.54 9.43
N LYS A 106 1.76 9.97 9.24
CA LYS A 106 2.10 10.98 8.24
C LYS A 106 1.75 10.51 6.82
N ILE A 107 2.04 9.26 6.50
CA ILE A 107 1.75 8.71 5.18
C ILE A 107 0.26 8.42 5.00
N LYS A 108 -0.43 7.91 6.04
CA LYS A 108 -1.90 7.78 6.05
C LYS A 108 -2.57 9.13 5.75
N GLN A 109 -2.13 10.21 6.39
CA GLN A 109 -2.64 11.58 6.13
C GLN A 109 -2.37 12.02 4.69
N ARG A 110 -1.15 11.83 4.17
CA ARG A 110 -0.80 12.18 2.78
C ARG A 110 -1.70 11.45 1.78
N ILE A 111 -1.88 10.14 1.93
CA ILE A 111 -2.76 9.33 1.06
C ILE A 111 -4.22 9.75 1.19
N SER A 112 -4.68 10.04 2.41
CA SER A 112 -6.05 10.54 2.64
C SER A 112 -6.31 11.85 1.90
N ASN A 113 -5.36 12.80 1.97
CA ASN A 113 -5.48 14.08 1.28
C ASN A 113 -5.50 13.91 -0.25
N LEU A 114 -4.61 13.07 -0.80
CA LEU A 114 -4.62 12.75 -2.23
C LEU A 114 -5.92 12.08 -2.66
N SER A 115 -6.41 11.13 -1.88
CA SER A 115 -7.68 10.45 -2.16
C SER A 115 -8.87 11.40 -2.13
N SER A 116 -8.84 12.44 -1.27
CA SER A 116 -9.87 13.48 -1.26
C SER A 116 -9.82 14.38 -2.50
N ALA A 117 -8.63 14.65 -3.04
CA ALA A 117 -8.44 15.40 -4.29
C ALA A 117 -8.86 14.63 -5.55
N LEU A 118 -9.01 13.30 -5.45
CA LEU A 118 -9.53 12.42 -6.50
C LEU A 118 -11.08 12.35 -6.55
N SER A 119 -11.79 13.26 -5.87
CA SER A 119 -13.25 13.23 -5.71
C SER A 119 -13.97 14.18 -6.66
#